data_AF-A0A9P6T7G7-F1
#
_entry.id   AF-A0A9P6T7G7-F1
#
_cell.length_a   1.000
_cell.length_b   1.000
_cell.length_c   1.000
_cell.angle_alpha   90.00
_cell.angle_beta   90.00
_cell.angle_gamma   90.00
#
_symmetry.space_group_name_H-M   'P 1'
#
loop_
_entity.id
_entity.type
_entity.pdbx_description
1 polymer ?
#
loop_
_entity_poly.entity_id
_entity_poly.type
_entity_poly.pdbx_seq_one_letter_code
_entity_poly.pdbx_strand_id
1 'polypeptide(L)'
;MQPLYFNQNAGSPSTLLPDNPRDHTLASFPRPLRPRRSSTIIDFNRARSFSTSQEPKFSGQSTTLGQTMMTSTSLVPQNLNLVSRFRGATKEYWAEFFGTATLVMFGTGVNHQVKLGGNPSISSSNIGDFLAVAIGWGIGITMGVYLTTGISEGHINPAITLAQAVFRGFSWKKVPLYWLAQLCGAFFGASLVYINYQSAISVFEGGSGIRNIRVTGGMYFTCLFFVDQLKGYPY
;
A
#
# COMPACT_ATOMS: atom_id res chain seq x y z
N MET A 1 67.53 -21.86 -17.73
CA MET A 1 67.64 -22.86 -18.81
C MET A 1 66.48 -23.84 -18.68
N GLN A 2 65.89 -24.30 -19.78
CA GLN A 2 65.05 -25.52 -19.82
C GLN A 2 65.87 -26.65 -20.47
N PRO A 3 65.54 -27.91 -20.12
CA PRO A 3 65.08 -28.90 -21.11
C PRO A 3 63.69 -29.46 -20.69
N LEU A 4 62.73 -29.96 -21.51
CA LEU A 4 62.63 -30.33 -22.94
C LEU A 4 63.54 -31.51 -23.39
N TYR A 5 63.09 -32.63 -23.97
CA TYR A 5 61.76 -33.18 -24.34
C TYR A 5 61.70 -34.68 -23.89
N PHE A 6 60.99 -35.70 -24.43
CA PHE A 6 60.04 -35.92 -25.55
C PHE A 6 59.20 -37.17 -25.15
N ASN A 7 57.89 -37.06 -24.86
CA ASN A 7 56.77 -37.41 -25.75
C ASN A 7 56.88 -38.76 -26.49
N GLN A 8 55.90 -39.66 -26.31
CA GLN A 8 55.39 -40.48 -27.42
C GLN A 8 53.90 -40.84 -27.23
N ASN A 9 53.02 -40.08 -27.88
CA ASN A 9 51.98 -40.62 -28.75
C ASN A 9 51.46 -39.52 -29.68
N ALA A 10 51.41 -39.81 -30.99
CA ALA A 10 51.21 -38.80 -32.04
C ALA A 10 49.78 -38.81 -32.61
N GLY A 11 49.29 -37.66 -33.05
CA GLY A 11 47.96 -37.53 -33.68
C GLY A 11 47.43 -36.09 -33.63
N SER A 12 47.75 -35.30 -34.66
CA SER A 12 47.37 -33.88 -34.79
C SER A 12 47.06 -33.54 -36.25
N PRO A 13 46.43 -32.38 -36.57
CA PRO A 13 45.16 -31.91 -36.03
C PRO A 13 44.21 -31.43 -37.16
N SER A 14 42.89 -31.51 -36.96
CA SER A 14 41.90 -31.00 -37.93
C SER A 14 40.90 -30.04 -37.30
N THR A 15 41.07 -28.75 -37.60
CA THR A 15 40.14 -27.66 -37.26
C THR A 15 38.82 -27.78 -38.03
N LEU A 16 37.68 -27.83 -37.34
CA LEU A 16 36.37 -27.38 -37.85
C LEU A 16 35.50 -26.78 -36.72
N LEU A 17 34.41 -26.12 -37.12
CA LEU A 17 33.52 -25.28 -36.30
C LEU A 17 32.61 -26.08 -35.35
N PRO A 18 32.01 -25.45 -34.32
CA PRO A 18 31.07 -26.12 -33.43
C PRO A 18 29.78 -26.53 -34.15
N ASP A 19 29.39 -27.79 -34.03
CA ASP A 19 28.14 -28.30 -34.59
C ASP A 19 26.90 -27.65 -33.97
N ASN A 20 26.01 -27.17 -34.84
CA ASN A 20 24.75 -26.55 -34.46
C ASN A 20 23.74 -27.65 -34.04
N PRO A 21 23.21 -27.67 -32.79
CA PRO A 21 22.26 -28.67 -32.34
C PRO A 21 20.83 -28.35 -32.84
N ARG A 22 20.64 -28.47 -34.16
CA ARG A 22 19.34 -28.59 -34.81
C ARG A 22 19.39 -29.79 -35.75
N ASP A 23 18.95 -30.94 -35.26
CA ASP A 23 17.75 -31.58 -35.81
C ASP A 23 17.36 -32.81 -34.97
N HIS A 24 16.45 -32.57 -34.02
CA HIS A 24 15.72 -33.60 -33.30
C HIS A 24 14.23 -33.41 -33.55
N THR A 25 13.78 -33.95 -34.68
CA THR A 25 12.43 -34.48 -34.96
C THR A 25 11.24 -33.65 -34.47
N LEU A 26 10.56 -32.97 -35.42
CA LEU A 26 9.38 -32.14 -35.21
C LEU A 26 8.21 -32.87 -34.50
N ALA A 27 8.12 -32.74 -33.18
CA ALA A 27 6.94 -33.12 -32.42
C ALA A 27 5.87 -32.01 -32.49
N SER A 28 4.81 -32.23 -33.25
CA SER A 28 3.72 -31.26 -33.46
C SER A 28 2.79 -31.18 -32.24
N PHE A 29 3.13 -30.33 -31.27
CA PHE A 29 2.27 -30.07 -30.09
C PHE A 29 0.91 -29.47 -30.49
N PRO A 30 -0.23 -30.06 -30.08
CA PRO A 30 -1.55 -29.52 -30.39
C PRO A 30 -1.84 -28.22 -29.63
N ARG A 31 -2.60 -27.32 -30.27
CA ARG A 31 -3.06 -26.05 -29.69
C ARG A 31 -4.16 -26.27 -28.62
N PRO A 32 -4.41 -25.31 -27.72
CA PRO A 32 -4.80 -25.64 -26.35
C PRO A 32 -6.28 -25.96 -26.16
N LEU A 33 -6.56 -26.86 -25.21
CA LEU A 33 -7.89 -26.97 -24.62
C LEU A 33 -8.16 -25.76 -23.71
N ARG A 34 -9.11 -24.93 -24.15
CA ARG A 34 -9.67 -23.82 -23.37
C ARG A 34 -10.23 -24.35 -22.03
N PRO A 35 -10.05 -23.66 -20.88
CA PRO A 35 -10.66 -24.07 -19.63
C PRO A 35 -12.18 -24.26 -19.79
N ARG A 36 -12.68 -25.49 -19.59
CA ARG A 36 -14.11 -25.77 -19.62
C ARG A 36 -14.75 -25.08 -18.43
N ARG A 37 -15.48 -24.00 -18.69
CA ARG A 37 -16.25 -23.23 -17.70
C ARG A 37 -17.22 -24.19 -16.99
N SER A 38 -16.86 -24.66 -15.79
CA SER A 38 -17.70 -25.57 -15.02
C SER A 38 -18.94 -24.81 -14.56
N SER A 39 -20.08 -25.10 -15.18
CA SER A 39 -21.34 -24.43 -14.93
C SER A 39 -22.06 -25.05 -13.73
N THR A 40 -21.46 -24.93 -12.53
CA THR A 40 -22.21 -25.06 -11.27
C THR A 40 -23.04 -23.79 -11.07
N ILE A 41 -23.99 -23.57 -11.97
CA ILE A 41 -25.03 -22.54 -11.81
C ILE A 41 -26.01 -23.08 -10.78
N ILE A 42 -26.19 -22.35 -9.68
CA ILE A 42 -27.32 -22.58 -8.78
C ILE A 42 -28.57 -22.18 -9.56
N ASP A 43 -29.44 -23.15 -9.80
CA ASP A 43 -30.54 -23.04 -10.75
C ASP A 43 -31.69 -22.18 -10.19
N PHE A 44 -31.50 -20.86 -10.21
CA PHE A 44 -32.39 -19.86 -9.62
C PHE A 44 -33.85 -19.96 -10.10
N ASN A 45 -34.06 -20.52 -11.30
CA ASN A 45 -35.39 -20.76 -11.87
C ASN A 45 -36.14 -21.92 -11.18
N ARG A 46 -35.44 -22.87 -10.54
CA ARG A 46 -36.08 -23.96 -9.76
C ARG A 46 -36.55 -23.50 -8.37
N ALA A 47 -36.01 -22.39 -7.84
CA ALA A 47 -36.46 -21.83 -6.56
C ALA A 47 -37.83 -21.14 -6.64
N ARG A 48 -38.34 -20.81 -7.85
CA ARG A 48 -39.57 -20.04 -8.03
C ARG A 48 -40.85 -20.89 -8.07
N SER A 49 -40.76 -22.22 -8.19
CA SER A 49 -41.92 -23.11 -8.33
C SER A 49 -42.56 -23.53 -7.00
N PHE A 50 -42.21 -22.92 -5.87
CA PHE A 50 -42.71 -23.29 -4.54
C PHE A 50 -43.39 -22.14 -3.78
N SER A 51 -44.21 -21.36 -4.49
CA SER A 51 -45.18 -20.45 -3.87
C SER A 51 -46.47 -20.30 -4.72
N THR A 52 -46.97 -21.42 -5.25
CA THR A 52 -48.30 -21.47 -5.87
C THR A 52 -49.35 -21.59 -4.76
N SER A 53 -49.84 -20.46 -4.24
CA SER A 53 -51.05 -20.41 -3.40
C SER A 53 -51.68 -19.02 -3.36
N GLN A 54 -52.79 -18.89 -4.11
CA GLN A 54 -53.86 -17.90 -4.00
C GLN A 54 -53.51 -16.40 -4.16
N GLU A 55 -53.87 -15.85 -5.32
CA GLU A 55 -54.35 -14.46 -5.41
C GLU A 55 -55.85 -14.39 -5.10
N PRO A 56 -56.34 -13.39 -4.33
CA PRO A 56 -57.76 -13.06 -4.30
C PRO A 56 -58.16 -12.33 -5.58
N LYS A 57 -59.16 -12.85 -6.30
CA LYS A 57 -59.69 -12.18 -7.51
C LYS A 57 -60.31 -10.84 -7.16
N PHE A 58 -59.81 -9.75 -7.74
CA PHE A 58 -60.56 -8.50 -7.89
C PHE A 58 -60.80 -8.22 -9.38
N SER A 59 -62.01 -7.73 -9.70
CA SER A 59 -62.45 -7.49 -11.08
C SER A 59 -62.45 -6.00 -11.39
N GLY A 60 -61.86 -5.57 -12.51
CA GLY A 60 -62.04 -4.20 -12.99
C GLY A 60 -61.05 -3.68 -14.03
N GLN A 61 -61.59 -3.26 -15.17
CA GLN A 61 -61.08 -2.25 -16.11
C GLN A 61 -59.79 -2.52 -16.91
N SER A 62 -59.62 -1.73 -17.97
CA SER A 62 -58.82 -2.06 -19.15
C SER A 62 -57.82 -0.96 -19.53
N THR A 63 -56.65 -1.39 -19.97
CA THR A 63 -55.84 -0.80 -21.05
C THR A 63 -55.68 0.73 -21.11
N THR A 64 -54.49 1.22 -20.74
CA THR A 64 -53.80 2.26 -21.54
C THR A 64 -52.28 2.06 -21.43
N LEU A 65 -51.52 2.41 -22.48
CA LEU A 65 -50.07 2.18 -22.53
C LEU A 65 -49.25 3.31 -21.91
N GLY A 66 -48.08 2.97 -21.38
CA GLY A 66 -46.87 3.79 -21.58
C GLY A 66 -46.35 4.66 -20.42
N GLN A 67 -46.12 4.11 -19.22
CA GLN A 67 -45.45 4.88 -18.15
C GLN A 67 -44.50 4.12 -17.21
N THR A 68 -43.84 3.05 -17.68
CA THR A 68 -42.99 2.16 -16.86
C THR A 68 -41.48 2.32 -17.11
N MET A 69 -40.98 3.56 -17.13
CA MET A 69 -39.54 3.87 -16.95
C MET A 69 -39.35 5.10 -16.04
N MET A 70 -40.13 5.19 -14.96
CA MET A 70 -39.82 6.13 -13.89
C MET A 70 -38.67 5.59 -13.03
N THR A 71 -37.56 6.34 -13.08
CA THR A 71 -36.31 6.18 -12.32
C THR A 71 -36.51 5.56 -10.93
N SER A 72 -35.84 4.45 -10.65
CA SER A 72 -35.76 3.84 -9.33
C SER A 72 -34.84 4.64 -8.39
N THR A 73 -35.23 5.88 -8.09
CA THR A 73 -34.59 6.71 -7.07
C THR A 73 -34.77 6.02 -5.73
N SER A 74 -33.69 5.44 -5.20
CA SER A 74 -33.73 4.75 -3.92
C SER A 74 -34.13 5.72 -2.81
N LEU A 75 -35.15 5.36 -2.04
CA LEU A 75 -35.66 6.16 -0.93
C LEU A 75 -34.67 6.12 0.24
N VAL A 76 -33.62 6.94 0.16
CA VAL A 76 -32.76 7.25 1.32
C VAL A 76 -33.64 7.89 2.39
N PRO A 77 -33.81 7.29 3.58
CA PRO A 77 -34.74 7.78 4.58
C PRO A 77 -34.29 9.16 5.08
N GLN A 78 -35.10 10.19 4.82
CA GLN A 78 -34.75 11.58 5.13
C GLN A 78 -34.64 11.87 6.65
N ASN A 79 -35.17 10.99 7.52
CA ASN A 79 -35.11 11.18 8.98
C ASN A 79 -33.79 10.73 9.64
N LEU A 80 -32.70 10.59 8.87
CA LEU A 80 -31.36 10.29 9.39
C LEU A 80 -30.95 11.30 10.49
N ASN A 81 -30.92 10.80 11.73
CA ASN A 81 -30.56 11.54 12.95
C ASN A 81 -29.35 12.48 12.75
N LEU A 82 -29.37 13.66 13.37
CA LEU A 82 -28.28 14.64 13.28
C LEU A 82 -26.91 14.01 13.60
N VAL A 83 -26.87 13.10 14.57
CA VAL A 83 -25.67 12.34 14.97
C VAL A 83 -25.15 11.40 13.86
N SER A 84 -26.02 10.76 13.07
CA SER A 84 -25.59 9.90 11.96
C SER A 84 -25.08 10.74 10.78
N ARG A 85 -25.70 11.90 10.52
CA ARG A 85 -25.20 12.89 9.54
C ARG A 85 -23.84 13.46 9.95
N PHE A 86 -23.67 13.81 11.23
CA PHE A 86 -22.39 14.28 11.78
C PHE A 86 -21.29 13.20 11.70
N ARG A 87 -21.56 11.97 12.18
CA ARG A 87 -20.64 10.82 12.01
C ARG A 87 -20.31 10.56 10.54
N GLY A 88 -21.31 10.68 9.65
CA GLY A 88 -21.15 10.54 8.21
C GLY A 88 -20.23 11.60 7.59
N ALA A 89 -20.21 12.81 8.15
CA ALA A 89 -19.35 13.91 7.69
C ALA A 89 -17.95 13.88 8.32
N THR A 90 -17.79 13.46 9.59
CA THR A 90 -16.49 13.50 10.28
C THR A 90 -15.64 12.25 10.09
N LYS A 91 -16.23 11.09 9.75
CA LYS A 91 -15.50 9.82 9.52
C LYS A 91 -14.34 9.95 8.53
N GLU A 92 -14.48 10.80 7.52
CA GLU A 92 -13.51 10.97 6.44
C GLU A 92 -12.21 11.57 6.98
N TYR A 93 -12.32 12.69 7.72
CA TYR A 93 -11.16 13.35 8.33
C TYR A 93 -10.53 12.49 9.43
N TRP A 94 -11.32 11.72 10.19
CA TRP A 94 -10.77 10.78 11.17
C TRP A 94 -10.00 9.62 10.53
N ALA A 95 -10.48 9.09 9.41
CA ALA A 95 -9.73 8.09 8.65
C ALA A 95 -8.41 8.67 8.15
N GLU A 96 -8.43 9.84 7.50
CA GLU A 96 -7.22 10.54 7.05
C GLU A 96 -6.21 10.81 8.17
N PHE A 97 -6.69 11.24 9.34
CA PHE A 97 -5.86 11.41 10.54
C PHE A 97 -5.17 10.10 10.95
N PHE A 98 -5.93 9.01 11.14
CA PHE A 98 -5.36 7.74 11.59
C PHE A 98 -4.48 7.06 10.53
N GLY A 99 -4.84 7.11 9.25
CA GLY A 99 -4.02 6.59 8.16
C GLY A 99 -2.69 7.32 8.02
N THR A 100 -2.69 8.66 8.15
CA THR A 100 -1.47 9.46 8.14
C THR A 100 -0.62 9.22 9.40
N ALA A 101 -1.27 9.08 10.57
CA ALA A 101 -0.57 8.74 11.81
C ALA A 101 0.10 7.36 11.74
N THR A 102 -0.56 6.35 11.15
CA THR A 102 0.02 5.02 10.91
C THR A 102 1.20 5.09 9.95
N LEU A 103 1.07 5.78 8.82
CA LEU A 103 2.17 5.98 7.86
C LEU A 103 3.39 6.61 8.53
N VAL A 104 3.20 7.68 9.31
CA VAL A 104 4.29 8.39 9.98
C VAL A 104 4.88 7.59 11.13
N MET A 105 4.08 6.82 11.89
CA MET A 105 4.59 5.93 12.94
C MET A 105 5.54 4.87 12.38
N PHE A 106 5.14 4.16 11.31
CA PHE A 106 6.01 3.14 10.70
C PHE A 106 7.21 3.77 9.99
N GLY A 107 7.02 4.82 9.20
CA GLY A 107 8.07 5.48 8.43
C GLY A 107 9.13 6.15 9.32
N THR A 108 8.72 6.94 10.32
CA THR A 108 9.69 7.55 11.25
C THR A 108 10.20 6.55 12.29
N GLY A 109 9.41 5.55 12.68
CA GLY A 109 9.84 4.48 13.58
C GLY A 109 11.02 3.67 13.02
N VAL A 110 10.99 3.28 11.74
CA VAL A 110 12.12 2.57 11.12
C VAL A 110 13.35 3.46 10.94
N ASN A 111 13.17 4.76 10.64
CA ASN A 111 14.28 5.72 10.61
C ASN A 111 14.98 5.80 11.98
N HIS A 112 14.23 5.84 13.08
CA HIS A 112 14.77 5.83 14.44
C HIS A 112 15.46 4.50 14.75
N GLN A 113 14.84 3.36 14.41
CA GLN A 113 15.40 2.03 14.64
C GLN A 113 16.80 1.88 14.02
N VAL A 114 16.97 2.28 12.75
CA VAL A 114 18.27 2.18 12.05
C VAL A 114 19.26 3.22 12.57
N LYS A 115 18.86 4.49 12.77
CA LYS A 115 19.78 5.56 13.21
C LYS A 115 20.27 5.38 14.65
N LEU A 116 19.43 4.84 15.55
CA LEU A 116 19.77 4.58 16.95
C LEU A 116 20.39 3.19 17.15
N GLY A 117 20.01 2.20 16.34
CA GLY A 117 20.55 0.84 16.36
C GLY A 117 22.04 0.77 16.04
N GLY A 118 22.58 1.74 15.28
CA GLY A 118 24.01 1.84 15.02
C GLY A 118 24.88 2.21 16.24
N ASN A 119 24.29 2.70 17.34
CA ASN A 119 25.05 3.16 18.51
C ASN A 119 25.24 2.05 19.57
N PRO A 120 26.48 1.63 19.90
CA PRO A 120 26.74 0.57 20.89
C PRO A 120 26.24 0.84 22.31
N SER A 121 25.92 2.10 22.65
CA SER A 121 25.37 2.49 23.96
C SER A 121 23.85 2.30 24.05
N ILE A 122 23.20 1.96 22.94
CA ILE A 122 21.74 1.83 22.81
C ILE A 122 21.36 0.43 22.34
N SER A 123 22.17 -0.17 21.47
CA SER A 123 21.99 -1.52 20.94
C SER A 123 23.29 -2.32 21.00
N SER A 124 23.20 -3.62 21.29
CA SER A 124 24.34 -4.54 21.28
C SER A 124 24.78 -4.98 19.87
N SER A 125 24.00 -4.66 18.84
CA SER A 125 24.32 -4.90 17.42
C SER A 125 23.64 -3.84 16.53
N ASN A 126 24.17 -3.62 15.33
CA ASN A 126 23.55 -2.70 14.38
C ASN A 126 22.20 -3.27 13.89
N ILE A 127 21.12 -2.48 13.98
CA ILE A 127 19.74 -2.93 13.70
C ILE A 127 19.22 -2.36 12.39
N GLY A 128 19.56 -3.05 11.30
CA GLY A 128 18.97 -2.85 9.96
C GLY A 128 19.68 -1.82 9.09
N ASP A 129 19.37 -1.86 7.80
CA ASP A 129 20.01 -1.06 6.75
C ASP A 129 18.98 -0.18 6.01
N PHE A 130 19.44 0.56 5.00
CA PHE A 130 18.58 1.30 4.07
C PHE A 130 17.43 0.45 3.47
N LEU A 131 17.64 -0.85 3.26
CA LEU A 131 16.59 -1.77 2.81
C LEU A 131 15.45 -1.91 3.84
N ALA A 132 15.78 -1.95 5.14
CA ALA A 132 14.78 -1.97 6.21
C ALA A 132 13.98 -0.66 6.23
N VAL A 133 14.64 0.49 6.04
CA VAL A 133 13.97 1.80 5.90
C VAL A 133 12.98 1.80 4.73
N ALA A 134 13.41 1.36 3.55
CA ALA A 134 12.56 1.31 2.36
C ALA A 134 11.34 0.39 2.55
N ILE A 135 11.52 -0.79 3.16
CA ILE A 135 10.44 -1.74 3.46
C ILE A 135 9.49 -1.16 4.52
N GLY A 136 10.01 -0.57 5.61
CA GLY A 136 9.20 0.01 6.68
C GLY A 136 8.32 1.17 6.20
N TRP A 137 8.84 2.05 5.33
CA TRP A 137 8.04 3.07 4.66
C TRP A 137 6.98 2.46 3.72
N GLY A 138 7.33 1.43 2.93
CA GLY A 138 6.38 0.73 2.07
C GLY A 138 5.22 0.08 2.84
N ILE A 139 5.52 -0.58 3.96
CA ILE A 139 4.52 -1.16 4.87
C ILE A 139 3.67 -0.06 5.51
N GLY A 140 4.29 1.02 6.00
CA GLY A 140 3.59 2.16 6.59
C GLY A 140 2.59 2.82 5.65
N ILE A 141 2.98 3.04 4.39
CA ILE A 141 2.09 3.54 3.33
C ILE A 141 0.96 2.55 3.06
N THR A 142 1.29 1.26 2.89
CA THR A 142 0.29 0.22 2.57
C THR A 142 -0.77 0.10 3.67
N MET A 143 -0.35 0.09 4.94
CA MET A 143 -1.25 0.05 6.10
C MET A 143 -2.07 1.34 6.22
N GLY A 144 -1.45 2.52 6.01
CA GLY A 144 -2.14 3.81 6.00
C GLY A 144 -3.25 3.88 4.94
N VAL A 145 -2.99 3.39 3.72
CA VAL A 145 -3.99 3.31 2.64
C VAL A 145 -5.06 2.26 2.95
N TYR A 146 -4.68 1.09 3.48
CA TYR A 146 -5.62 0.02 3.80
C TYR A 146 -6.67 0.44 4.86
N LEU A 147 -6.23 1.17 5.90
CA LEU A 147 -7.12 1.70 6.95
C LEU A 147 -8.12 2.75 6.44
N THR A 148 -7.82 3.41 5.32
CA THR A 148 -8.53 4.63 4.87
C THR A 148 -9.34 4.47 3.60
N THR A 149 -8.96 3.55 2.72
CA THR A 149 -9.63 3.26 1.43
C THR A 149 -11.14 3.05 1.58
N GLY A 150 -11.58 2.37 2.65
CA GLY A 150 -13.01 2.11 2.91
C GLY A 150 -13.82 3.30 3.44
N ILE A 151 -13.20 4.46 3.71
CA ILE A 151 -13.83 5.59 4.40
C ILE A 151 -13.60 6.94 3.71
N SER A 152 -12.37 7.26 3.31
CA SER A 152 -11.95 8.62 2.90
C SER A 152 -11.28 8.70 1.52
N GLU A 153 -11.34 7.62 0.73
CA GLU A 153 -10.61 7.41 -0.54
C GLU A 153 -9.08 7.24 -0.37
N GLY A 154 -8.57 7.33 0.87
CA GLY A 154 -7.20 6.98 1.24
C GLY A 154 -6.14 7.93 0.69
N HIS A 155 -6.30 9.24 0.94
CA HIS A 155 -5.35 10.22 0.43
C HIS A 155 -4.04 10.21 1.24
N ILE A 156 -4.15 10.23 2.57
CA ILE A 156 -3.10 10.17 3.62
C ILE A 156 -1.89 11.12 3.42
N ASN A 157 -2.01 12.08 2.51
CA ASN A 157 -0.93 12.92 2.02
C ASN A 157 -1.53 14.17 1.34
N PRO A 158 -1.12 15.40 1.73
CA PRO A 158 -1.60 16.63 1.11
C PRO A 158 -1.43 16.69 -0.41
N ALA A 159 -0.33 16.14 -0.95
CA ALA A 159 -0.06 16.11 -2.39
C ALA A 159 -0.98 15.16 -3.15
N ILE A 160 -1.36 14.02 -2.55
CA ILE A 160 -2.34 13.09 -3.13
C ILE A 160 -3.73 13.73 -3.11
N THR A 161 -4.12 14.39 -2.00
CA THR A 161 -5.36 15.17 -1.92
C THR A 161 -5.45 16.23 -3.03
N LEU A 162 -4.35 16.96 -3.28
CA LEU A 162 -4.28 17.95 -4.35
C LEU A 162 -4.39 17.31 -5.75
N ALA A 163 -3.69 16.20 -5.99
CA ALA A 163 -3.78 15.47 -7.24
C ALA A 163 -5.21 14.94 -7.51
N GLN A 164 -5.93 14.45 -6.50
CA GLN A 164 -7.33 14.04 -6.67
C GLN A 164 -8.27 15.23 -6.89
N ALA A 165 -7.99 16.41 -6.31
CA ALA A 165 -8.75 17.63 -6.57
C ALA A 165 -8.56 18.18 -8.00
N VAL A 166 -7.35 18.04 -8.56
CA VAL A 166 -7.02 18.45 -9.93
C VAL A 166 -7.49 17.44 -10.98
N PHE A 167 -7.21 16.14 -10.80
CA PHE A 167 -7.40 15.12 -11.85
C PHE A 167 -8.65 14.24 -11.70
N ARG A 168 -9.25 14.17 -10.51
CA ARG A 168 -10.44 13.32 -10.23
C ARG A 168 -11.67 14.11 -9.78
N GLY A 169 -11.59 15.44 -9.72
CA GLY A 169 -12.72 16.30 -9.36
C GLY A 169 -13.09 16.27 -7.87
N PHE A 170 -12.17 15.83 -6.99
CA PHE A 170 -12.41 15.88 -5.54
C PHE A 170 -12.70 17.32 -5.08
N SER A 171 -13.62 17.47 -4.12
CA SER A 171 -14.15 18.79 -3.78
C SER A 171 -13.09 19.71 -3.14
N TRP A 172 -12.73 20.77 -3.84
CA TRP A 172 -11.80 21.82 -3.38
C TRP A 172 -12.16 22.41 -2.01
N LYS A 173 -13.44 22.38 -1.61
CA LYS A 173 -13.90 22.81 -0.28
C LYS A 173 -13.50 21.84 0.86
N LYS A 174 -13.27 20.55 0.58
CA LYS A 174 -12.78 19.55 1.54
C LYS A 174 -11.25 19.54 1.69
N VAL A 175 -10.51 19.91 0.64
CA VAL A 175 -9.04 19.86 0.57
C VAL A 175 -8.33 20.45 1.81
N PRO A 176 -8.60 21.69 2.27
CA PRO A 176 -7.91 22.25 3.43
C PRO A 176 -8.21 21.50 4.74
N LEU A 177 -9.39 20.89 4.87
CA LEU A 177 -9.76 20.11 6.05
C LEU A 177 -9.15 18.70 6.04
N TYR A 178 -8.98 18.11 4.85
CA TYR A 178 -8.15 16.92 4.65
C TYR A 178 -6.69 17.21 5.03
N TRP A 179 -6.12 18.31 4.55
CA TRP A 179 -4.75 18.71 4.90
C TRP A 179 -4.57 18.93 6.40
N LEU A 180 -5.52 19.59 7.07
CA LEU A 180 -5.47 19.75 8.54
C LEU A 180 -5.51 18.40 9.27
N ALA A 181 -6.38 17.48 8.85
CA ALA A 181 -6.45 16.13 9.42
C ALA A 181 -5.15 15.33 9.21
N GLN A 182 -4.57 15.41 8.01
CA GLN A 182 -3.30 14.77 7.65
C GLN A 182 -2.13 15.36 8.45
N LEU A 183 -2.05 16.68 8.61
CA LEU A 183 -1.01 17.34 9.42
C LEU A 183 -1.13 16.99 10.91
N CYS A 184 -2.34 17.00 11.47
CA CYS A 184 -2.58 16.56 12.85
C CYS A 184 -2.24 15.07 13.04
N GLY A 185 -2.57 14.21 12.07
CA GLY A 185 -2.23 12.79 12.09
C GLY A 185 -0.73 12.54 12.03
N ALA A 186 -0.02 13.26 11.15
CA ALA A 186 1.43 13.21 11.06
C ALA A 186 2.10 13.67 12.36
N PHE A 187 1.64 14.78 12.95
CA PHE A 187 2.14 15.27 14.23
C PHE A 187 1.90 14.28 15.37
N PHE A 188 0.71 13.67 15.43
CA PHE A 188 0.38 12.64 16.42
C PHE A 188 1.26 11.39 16.27
N GLY A 189 1.43 10.89 15.04
CA GLY A 189 2.29 9.73 14.77
C GLY A 189 3.77 9.99 15.11
N ALA A 190 4.30 11.17 14.73
CA ALA A 190 5.66 11.57 15.09
C ALA A 190 5.83 11.75 16.62
N SER A 191 4.81 12.27 17.32
CA SER A 191 4.82 12.42 18.78
C SER A 191 4.84 11.08 19.50
N LEU A 192 4.08 10.07 19.02
CA LEU A 192 4.13 8.72 19.57
C LEU A 192 5.52 8.08 19.38
N VAL A 193 6.14 8.25 18.21
CA VAL A 193 7.52 7.78 17.96
C VAL A 193 8.53 8.51 18.86
N TYR A 194 8.40 9.84 19.06
CA TYR A 194 9.23 10.58 20.01
C TYR A 194 9.11 10.02 21.43
N ILE A 195 7.90 9.82 21.94
CA ILE A 195 7.65 9.30 23.30
C ILE A 195 8.21 7.87 23.45
N ASN A 196 8.08 7.02 22.43
CA ASN A 196 8.62 5.67 22.42
C ASN A 196 10.16 5.64 22.46
N TYR A 197 10.82 6.51 21.70
CA TYR A 197 12.29 6.55 21.59
C TYR A 197 12.97 7.57 22.52
N GLN A 198 12.23 8.32 23.35
CA GLN A 198 12.75 9.47 24.12
C GLN A 198 14.03 9.19 24.93
N SER A 199 14.14 7.98 25.49
CA SER A 199 15.28 7.51 26.28
C SER A 199 16.49 7.19 25.39
N ALA A 200 16.28 6.46 24.30
CA ALA A 200 17.33 6.19 23.33
C ALA A 200 17.86 7.49 22.69
N ILE A 201 16.97 8.44 22.36
CA ILE A 201 17.34 9.75 21.81
C ILE A 201 18.15 10.56 22.84
N SER A 202 17.80 10.58 24.13
CA SER A 202 18.61 11.30 25.14
C SER A 202 19.99 10.67 25.40
N VAL A 203 20.14 9.35 25.23
CA VAL A 203 21.46 8.70 25.21
C VAL A 203 22.24 9.07 23.95
N PHE A 204 21.59 9.03 22.78
CA PHE A 204 22.21 9.34 21.48
C PHE A 204 22.70 10.79 21.37
N GLU A 205 22.01 11.73 22.01
CA GLU A 205 22.38 13.16 22.05
C GLU A 205 23.35 13.53 23.20
N GLY A 206 23.80 12.53 23.98
CA GLY A 206 24.81 12.71 25.03
C GLY A 206 24.28 13.27 26.36
N GLY A 207 22.97 13.33 26.57
CA GLY A 207 22.38 13.76 27.84
C GLY A 207 20.94 14.24 27.73
N SER A 208 20.25 14.29 28.88
CA SER A 208 18.89 14.84 28.95
C SER A 208 18.91 16.36 28.77
N GLY A 209 18.25 16.85 27.72
CA GLY A 209 18.08 18.28 27.43
C GLY A 209 18.85 18.79 26.20
N ILE A 210 19.85 18.07 25.71
CA ILE A 210 20.53 18.39 24.44
C ILE A 210 19.65 17.89 23.30
N ARG A 211 19.06 18.80 22.50
CA ARG A 211 18.23 18.47 21.32
C ARG A 211 18.80 19.07 20.03
N ASN A 212 19.38 18.24 19.18
CA ASN A 212 20.04 18.61 17.93
C ASN A 212 19.09 18.49 16.73
N ILE A 213 18.57 19.63 16.26
CA ILE A 213 17.70 19.70 15.07
C ILE A 213 18.31 19.05 13.81
N ARG A 214 19.66 19.08 13.70
CA ARG A 214 20.41 18.52 12.56
C ARG A 214 20.56 16.99 12.62
N VAL A 215 20.32 16.37 13.77
CA VAL A 215 20.53 14.94 14.03
C VAL A 215 19.19 14.25 14.29
N THR A 216 18.53 14.59 15.39
CA THR A 216 17.22 14.03 15.78
C THR A 216 16.12 14.45 14.80
N GLY A 217 16.16 15.69 14.31
CA GLY A 217 15.28 16.14 13.23
C GLY A 217 15.43 15.31 11.93
N GLY A 218 16.60 14.72 11.70
CA GLY A 218 16.86 13.84 10.57
C GLY A 218 16.19 12.47 10.66
N MET A 219 15.84 12.01 11.86
CA MET A 219 15.09 10.76 12.05
C MET A 219 13.62 10.90 11.60
N TYR A 220 13.05 12.11 11.68
CA TYR A 220 11.68 12.38 11.23
C TYR A 220 11.55 12.64 9.72
N PHE A 221 12.64 13.02 9.05
CA PHE A 221 12.65 13.32 7.61
C PHE A 221 13.71 12.49 6.88
N THR A 222 13.26 11.46 6.15
CA THR A 222 14.10 10.46 5.48
C THR A 222 15.15 11.05 4.53
N CYS A 223 14.91 12.24 3.97
CA CYS A 223 15.90 12.95 3.14
C CYS A 223 17.17 13.36 3.92
N LEU A 224 17.06 13.76 5.18
CA LEU A 224 18.21 14.14 6.01
C LEU A 224 18.96 12.90 6.51
N PHE A 225 18.23 11.85 6.94
CA PHE A 225 18.82 10.53 7.19
C PHE A 225 19.61 9.99 5.99
N PHE A 226 19.10 10.16 4.76
CA PHE A 226 19.78 9.72 3.54
C PHE A 226 21.01 10.58 3.20
N VAL A 227 20.95 11.89 3.44
CA VAL A 227 22.11 12.80 3.27
C VAL A 227 23.26 12.46 4.23
N ASP A 228 22.97 11.92 5.42
CA ASP A 228 24.02 11.40 6.32
C ASP A 228 24.73 10.18 5.70
N GLN A 229 23.98 9.25 5.09
CA GLN A 229 24.55 8.07 4.41
C GLN A 229 25.51 8.49 3.29
N LEU A 230 25.05 9.41 2.42
CA LEU A 230 25.81 9.89 1.28
C LEU A 230 27.09 10.64 1.65
N LYS A 231 27.18 11.16 2.89
CA LYS A 231 28.36 11.86 3.40
C LYS A 231 29.34 10.94 4.14
N GLY A 232 29.02 9.66 4.29
CA GLY A 232 29.90 8.68 4.92
C GLY A 232 30.18 8.96 6.40
N TYR A 233 29.26 9.63 7.11
CA TYR A 233 29.39 9.77 8.55
C TYR A 233 29.16 8.41 9.23
N PRO A 234 30.15 7.85 9.95
CA PRO A 234 29.94 6.66 10.76
C PRO A 234 28.97 6.95 11.92
N TYR A 235 28.32 5.90 12.40
CA TYR A 235 27.47 5.90 13.59
C TYR A 235 28.28 5.73 14.88
#